data_AF-A0A554JDC7-F1
#
_entry.id   AF-A0A554JDC7-F1
#
_cell.length_a   1.000
_cell.length_b   1.000
_cell.length_c   1.000
_cell.angle_alpha   90.00
_cell.angle_beta   90.00
_cell.angle_gamma   90.00
#
_symmetry.space_group_name_H-M   'P 1'
#
loop_
_entity.id
_entity.type
_entity.pdbx_description
1 polymer ?
#
loop_
_entity_poly.entity_id
_entity_poly.type
_entity_poly.pdbx_seq_one_letter_code
_entity_poly.pdbx_strand_id
1 'polypeptide(L)' 'MAQTIMVPAKTFEEILSRLDKLTRDVSAIKARLFEQEPLYGSKEWWEWSDKKALEEIKAGKGIKFDSAEEAIKWLNS' A
#
# COMPACT_ATOMS: atom_id res chain seq x y z
N MET A 1 36.16 13.59 16.44
CA MET A 1 36.63 14.74 15.66
C MET A 1 35.46 15.28 14.87
N ALA A 2 35.08 16.55 15.04
CA ALA A 2 34.02 17.17 14.25
C ALA A 2 34.67 17.80 13.00
N GLN A 3 34.37 17.25 11.83
CA GLN A 3 34.86 17.79 10.57
C GLN A 3 33.81 18.75 10.02
N THR A 4 34.09 20.05 10.12
CA THR A 4 33.22 21.10 9.58
C THR A 4 33.57 21.31 8.12
N ILE A 5 32.61 21.05 7.23
CA ILE A 5 32.77 21.25 5.79
C ILE A 5 31.86 22.42 5.39
N MET A 6 32.43 23.46 4.79
CA MET A 6 31.64 24.57 4.25
C MET A 6 31.06 24.17 2.90
N VAL A 7 29.73 24.16 2.81
CA VAL A 7 28.99 23.83 1.60
C VAL A 7 28.27 25.10 1.12
N PRO A 8 28.24 25.38 -0.20
CA PRO A 8 27.45 26.49 -0.72
C PRO A 8 25.98 26.39 -0.31
N ALA A 9 25.38 27.51 0.12
CA ALA A 9 24.01 27.55 0.62
C ALA A 9 23.00 26.93 -0.35
N LYS A 10 23.15 27.20 -1.65
CA LYS A 10 22.31 26.62 -2.71
C LYS A 10 22.38 25.08 -2.76
N THR A 11 23.58 24.51 -2.63
CA THR A 11 23.76 23.05 -2.60
C THR A 11 23.11 22.45 -1.36
N PHE A 12 23.19 23.14 -0.22
CA PHE A 12 22.54 22.72 1.01
C PHE A 12 21.00 22.73 0.89
N GLU A 13 20.43 23.80 0.32
CA GLU A 13 18.98 23.90 0.04
C GLU A 13 18.50 22.81 -0.93
N GLU A 14 19.27 22.52 -1.99
CA GLU A 14 18.95 21.43 -2.92
C GLU A 14 18.97 20.06 -2.24
N ILE A 15 19.91 19.83 -1.32
CA ILE A 15 19.97 18.60 -0.52
C ILE A 15 18.73 18.48 0.37
N LEU A 16 18.37 19.55 1.10
CA LEU A 16 17.18 19.56 1.96
C LEU A 16 15.90 19.30 1.15
N SER A 17 15.74 19.94 -0.01
CA SER A 17 14.58 19.74 -0.88
C SER A 17 14.47 18.29 -1.37
N ARG A 18 15.60 17.66 -1.72
CA ARG A 18 15.62 16.25 -2.11
C ARG A 18 15.29 15.32 -0.94
N LEU A 19 15.76 15.62 0.27
CA LEU A 19 15.45 14.86 1.47
C LEU A 19 13.97 14.97 1.84
N ASP A 20 13.36 16.14 1.72
CA ASP A 20 11.93 16.34 1.94
C ASP A 20 11.10 15.54 0.93
N LYS A 21 11.48 15.59 -0.35
CA LYS A 21 10.82 14.81 -1.39
C LYS A 21 10.92 13.31 -1.10
N LEU A 22 12.12 12.82 -0.76
CA LEU A 22 12.32 11.42 -0.40
C LEU A 22 11.49 11.01 0.83
N THR A 23 11.39 11.88 1.82
CA THR A 23 10.59 11.64 3.03
C THR A 23 9.10 11.52 2.69
N ARG A 24 8.59 12.37 1.80
CA ARG A 24 7.21 12.31 1.31
C ARG A 24 6.95 11.03 0.51
N ASP A 25 7.86 10.69 -0.40
CA ASP A 25 7.74 9.50 -1.23
C ASP A 25 7.78 8.22 -0.37
N VAL A 26 8.69 8.14 0.60
CA VAL A 26 8.75 7.02 1.57
C VAL A 26 7.48 6.96 2.41
N SER A 27 6.94 8.10 2.85
CA SER A 27 5.69 8.15 3.62
C SER A 27 4.50 7.66 2.80
N ALA A 28 4.42 8.05 1.52
CA ALA A 28 3.36 7.61 0.61
C ALA A 28 3.49 6.11 0.27
N ILE A 29 4.70 5.62 0.06
CA ILE A 29 4.97 4.19 -0.15
C ILE A 29 4.60 3.40 1.10
N LYS A 30 4.99 3.88 2.30
CA LYS A 30 4.58 3.26 3.57
C LYS A 30 3.07 3.29 3.73
N ALA A 31 2.38 4.39 3.45
CA ALA A 31 0.93 4.44 3.54
C ALA A 31 0.23 3.46 2.57
N ARG A 32 0.81 3.21 1.39
CA ARG A 32 0.28 2.23 0.43
C ARG A 32 0.60 0.78 0.78
N LEU A 33 1.80 0.51 1.29
CA LEU A 33 2.23 -0.84 1.69
C LEU A 33 1.69 -1.24 3.07
N PHE A 34 1.45 -0.25 3.92
CA PHE A 34 0.92 -0.36 5.27
C PHE A 34 -0.39 0.42 5.39
N GLU A 35 -1.28 0.35 4.38
CA GLU A 35 -2.71 0.33 4.73
C GLU A 35 -2.84 -0.87 5.66
N GLN A 36 -2.69 -0.62 6.96
CA GLN A 36 -2.49 -1.67 7.95
C GLN A 36 -3.70 -2.58 7.86
N GLU A 37 -3.48 -3.78 7.36
CA GLU A 37 -4.46 -4.85 7.48
C GLU A 37 -4.80 -4.91 8.97
N PRO A 38 -6.05 -4.62 9.36
CA PRO A 38 -6.42 -4.61 10.76
C PRO A 38 -6.20 -6.01 11.35
N LEU A 39 -6.22 -6.15 12.68
CA LEU A 39 -6.00 -7.46 13.28
C LEU A 39 -6.97 -8.50 12.69
N TYR A 40 -6.45 -9.58 12.10
CA TYR A 40 -7.26 -10.60 11.45
C TYR A 40 -8.39 -11.09 12.37
N GLY A 41 -9.62 -11.12 11.85
CA GLY A 41 -10.81 -11.50 12.60
C GLY A 41 -11.42 -10.41 13.50
N SER A 42 -10.81 -9.22 13.58
CA SER A 42 -11.46 -8.05 14.17
C SER A 42 -12.59 -7.54 13.27
N LYS A 43 -13.53 -6.79 13.84
CA LYS A 43 -14.61 -6.15 13.06
C LYS A 43 -14.05 -5.22 11.98
N GLU A 44 -13.01 -4.46 12.32
CA GLU A 44 -12.32 -3.54 11.42
C GLU A 44 -11.66 -4.29 10.25
N TRP A 45 -11.13 -5.50 10.50
CA TRP A 45 -10.55 -6.34 9.45
C TRP A 45 -11.61 -6.83 8.45
N TRP A 46 -12.78 -7.26 8.91
CA TRP A 46 -13.88 -7.64 8.03
C TRP A 46 -14.35 -6.46 7.17
N GLU A 47 -14.52 -5.27 7.77
CA GLU A 47 -14.89 -4.05 7.04
C GLU A 47 -13.83 -3.64 6.00
N TRP A 48 -12.54 -3.76 6.34
CA TRP A 48 -11.43 -3.52 5.41
C TRP A 48 -11.39 -4.54 4.27
N SER A 49 -11.56 -5.83 4.59
CA SER A 49 -11.54 -6.94 3.64
C SER A 49 -12.70 -6.84 2.64
N ASP A 50 -13.91 -6.58 3.11
CA ASP A 50 -15.09 -6.39 2.25
C ASP A 50 -14.89 -5.23 1.28
N LYS A 51 -14.34 -4.11 1.77
CA LYS A 51 -14.04 -2.94 0.93
C LYS A 51 -13.02 -3.29 -0.15
N LYS A 52 -11.95 -4.02 0.19
CA LYS A 52 -10.93 -4.49 -0.77
C LYS A 52 -11.52 -5.45 -1.79
N ALA A 53 -12.31 -6.43 -1.36
CA ALA A 53 -12.97 -7.38 -2.25
C ALA A 53 -13.87 -6.68 -3.27
N LEU A 54 -14.63 -5.66 -2.85
CA LEU A 54 -15.45 -4.84 -3.75
C LEU A 54 -14.61 -4.04 -4.78
N GLU A 55 -13.47 -3.50 -4.36
CA GLU A 55 -12.54 -2.81 -5.27
C GLU A 55 -11.96 -3.77 -6.33
N GLU A 56 -11.60 -5.00 -5.93
CA GLU A 56 -11.09 -6.01 -6.85
C GLU A 56 -12.16 -6.54 -7.83
N ILE A 57 -13.39 -6.72 -7.37
CA ILE A 57 -14.53 -7.06 -8.22
C ILE A 57 -14.76 -5.95 -9.26
N LYS A 58 -14.74 -4.67 -8.84
CA LYS A 58 -14.86 -3.52 -9.75
C LYS A 58 -13.71 -3.44 -10.75
N ALA A 59 -12.50 -3.80 -10.33
CA ALA A 59 -11.32 -3.88 -11.19
C ALA A 59 -11.33 -5.10 -12.13
N GLY A 60 -12.34 -5.97 -12.06
CA GLY A 60 -12.45 -7.17 -12.89
C GLY A 60 -11.46 -8.27 -12.55
N LYS A 61 -10.88 -8.24 -11.34
CA LYS A 61 -9.90 -9.23 -10.86
C LYS A 61 -10.54 -10.48 -10.24
N GLY A 62 -11.85 -10.47 -10.05
CA GLY A 62 -12.59 -11.61 -9.51
C GLY A 62 -12.77 -12.73 -10.52
N ILE A 63 -12.80 -13.96 -10.03
CA ILE A 63 -13.20 -15.13 -10.82
C ILE A 63 -14.73 -15.13 -10.88
N LYS A 64 -15.27 -15.19 -12.10
CA LYS A 64 -16.71 -15.37 -12.32
C LYS A 64 -16.97 -16.84 -12.60
N PHE A 65 -18.03 -17.36 -12.01
CA PHE A 65 -18.56 -18.69 -12.30
C PHE A 65 -19.97 -18.51 -12.85
N ASP A 66 -20.28 -19.25 -13.91
CA ASP A 66 -21.58 -19.16 -14.57
C ASP A 66 -22.59 -20.12 -13.92
N SER A 67 -22.13 -21.09 -13.14
CA SER A 67 -22.98 -21.99 -12.37
C SER A 67 -22.43 -22.29 -10.96
N ALA A 68 -23.34 -22.71 -10.08
CA ALA A 68 -22.97 -23.17 -8.74
C ALA A 68 -22.10 -24.44 -8.80
N GLU A 69 -22.35 -25.35 -9.76
CA GLU A 69 -21.53 -26.56 -9.91
C GLU A 69 -20.08 -26.25 -10.31
N GLU A 70 -19.86 -25.24 -11.16
CA GLU A 70 -18.51 -24.80 -11.53
C GLU A 70 -17.75 -24.21 -10.34
N ALA A 71 -18.41 -23.37 -9.55
CA ALA A 71 -17.82 -22.80 -8.34
C ALA A 71 -17.43 -23.90 -7.34
N ILE A 72 -18.33 -24.87 -7.12
CA ILE A 72 -18.08 -26.01 -6.23
C ILE A 72 -16.93 -26.87 -6.74
N LYS A 73 -16.85 -27.12 -8.04
CA LYS A 73 -15.74 -27.90 -8.63
C LYS A 73 -14.41 -27.19 -8.44
N TRP A 74 -14.35 -25.87 -8.66
CA TRP A 74 -13.14 -25.07 -8.46
C TRP A 74 -12.70 -25.04 -6.99
N LEU A 75 -13.62 -24.91 -6.04
CA LEU A 75 -13.32 -24.91 -4.60
C LEU A 75 -12.76 -26.24 -4.08
N ASN A 76 -13.13 -27.35 -4.73
CA ASN A 76 -12.71 -28.70 -4.34
C ASN A 76 -11.55 -29.25 -5.20
N SER A 77 -10.98 -28.44 -6.09
CA SER A 77 -9.81 -28.79 -6.92
C SER A 77 -8.51 -28.31 -6.26
#